data_AF-A0A3D1ZRV0-F1
#
_entry.id   AF-A0A3D1ZRV0-F1
#
_cell.length_a   1.000
_cell.length_b   1.000
_cell.length_c   1.000
_cell.angle_alpha   90.00
_cell.angle_beta   90.00
_cell.angle_gamma   90.00
#
_symmetry.space_group_name_H-M   'P 1'
#
loop_
_entity.id
_entity.type
_entity.pdbx_description
1 polymer ?
#
loop_
_entity_poly.entity_id
_entity_poly.type
_entity_poly.pdbx_seq_one_letter_code
_entity_poly.pdbx_strand_id
1 'polypeptide(L)' 'GVYDIHSPRIPSEKEIEDRIYEILKKMDVEKVWINPDCGLKTRGNAETWPSLENLVAAAKAVRAKLTK' A
#
# COMPACT_ATOMS: atom_id res chain seq x y z
N GLY A 1 -6.45 -1.89 5.03
CA GLY A 1 -5.59 -1.22 4.06
C GLY A 1 -4.26 -1.93 4.04
N VAL A 2 -3.25 -1.28 3.46
CA VAL A 2 -1.91 -1.87 3.31
C VAL A 2 -0.83 -1.20 4.16
N TYR A 3 -1.15 -0.08 4.82
CA TYR A 3 -0.27 0.51 5.82
C TYR A 3 -1.06 1.14 6.97
N ASP A 4 -0.44 1.05 8.16
CA ASP A 4 -0.98 1.54 9.42
C ASP A 4 -0.79 3.06 9.53
N ILE A 5 -1.91 3.79 9.44
CA ILE A 5 -1.91 5.24 9.56
C ILE A 5 -1.75 5.69 11.01
N HIS A 6 -1.82 4.83 12.03
CA HIS A 6 -1.66 5.20 13.43
C HIS A 6 -0.19 5.25 13.87
N SER A 7 0.71 4.78 13.02
CA SER A 7 2.15 4.94 13.15
C SER A 7 2.63 6.16 12.34
N PRO A 8 3.58 6.97 12.86
CA PRO A 8 4.24 8.01 12.06
C PRO A 8 5.30 7.42 11.09
N ARG A 9 5.52 6.10 11.13
CA ARG A 9 6.51 5.42 10.30
C ARG A 9 6.07 5.40 8.85
N ILE A 10 6.99 5.77 7.96
CA ILE A 10 6.80 5.64 6.51
C ILE A 10 7.06 4.15 6.14
N PRO A 11 6.06 3.41 5.64
CA PRO A 11 6.25 2.05 5.16
C PRO A 11 7.13 2.06 3.90
N SER A 12 8.01 1.06 3.75
CA SER A 12 8.78 0.89 2.51
C SER A 12 7.90 0.35 1.39
N GLU A 13 8.26 0.62 0.13
CA GLU A 13 7.59 0.03 -1.04
C GLU A 13 7.53 -1.50 -0.94
N LYS A 14 8.65 -2.13 -0.58
CA LYS A 14 8.74 -3.59 -0.43
C LYS A 14 7.76 -4.15 0.60
N GLU A 15 7.62 -3.49 1.73
CA GLU A 15 6.67 -3.91 2.76
C GLU A 15 5.23 -3.87 2.26
N ILE A 16 4.88 -2.85 1.47
CA ILE A 16 3.56 -2.73 0.86
C ILE A 16 3.37 -3.81 -0.22
N GLU A 17 4.37 -4.07 -1.08
CA GLU A 17 4.32 -5.17 -2.05
C GLU A 17 4.05 -6.51 -1.36
N ASP A 18 4.83 -6.84 -0.32
CA ASP A 18 4.69 -8.08 0.43
C ASP A 18 3.28 -8.20 1.03
N ARG A 19 2.74 -7.10 1.58
CA ARG A 19 1.36 -7.07 2.09
C ARG A 19 0.31 -7.28 0.99
N ILE A 20 0.49 -6.68 -0.19
CA ILE A 20 -0.41 -6.87 -1.34
C ILE A 20 -0.40 -8.35 -1.74
N TYR A 21 0.77 -9.00 -1.83
CA TYR A 21 0.85 -10.42 -2.16
C TYR A 21 0.15 -11.31 -1.14
N GLU A 22 0.25 -11.01 0.16
CA GLU A 22 -0.51 -11.75 1.18
C GLU A 22 -2.04 -11.62 1.02
N ILE A 23 -2.53 -10.48 0.53
CA ILE A 23 -3.95 -10.28 0.21
C ILE A 23 -4.33 -11.08 -1.03
N LEU A 24 -3.52 -11.02 -2.10
CA LEU A 24 -3.78 -11.72 -3.36
C LEU A 24 -3.74 -13.25 -3.25
N LYS A 25 -3.10 -13.80 -2.20
CA LYS A 25 -3.21 -15.23 -1.86
C LYS A 25 -4.62 -15.64 -1.42
N LYS A 26 -5.46 -14.68 -1.02
CA LYS A 26 -6.78 -14.92 -0.40
C LYS A 26 -7.94 -14.34 -1.19
N MET A 27 -7.69 -13.44 -2.14
CA MET A 27 -8.71 -12.72 -2.89
C MET A 27 -8.31 -12.57 -4.36
N ASP A 28 -9.29 -12.69 -5.26
CA ASP A 28 -9.10 -12.42 -6.68
C ASP A 28 -8.62 -10.99 -6.90
N VAL A 29 -7.63 -10.80 -7.78
CA VAL A 29 -7.03 -9.48 -8.07
C VAL A 29 -8.08 -8.42 -8.44
N GLU A 30 -9.11 -8.80 -9.19
CA GLU A 30 -10.17 -7.89 -9.65
C GLU A 30 -11.03 -7.33 -8.51
N LYS A 31 -11.00 -7.95 -7.34
CA LYS A 31 -11.76 -7.54 -6.14
C LYS A 31 -10.92 -6.73 -5.15
N VAL A 32 -9.63 -6.53 -5.41
CA VAL A 32 -8.69 -5.93 -4.46
C VAL A 32 -8.41 -4.47 -4.80
N TRP A 33 -8.65 -3.59 -3.83
CA TRP A 33 -8.24 -2.19 -3.85
C TRP A 33 -7.13 -1.96 -2.84
N ILE A 34 -6.18 -1.08 -3.21
CA ILE A 34 -5.03 -0.73 -2.37
C ILE A 34 -5.24 0.68 -1.82
N ASN A 35 -5.32 0.80 -0.50
CA ASN A 35 -5.53 2.06 0.22
C ASN A 35 -4.91 2.00 1.64
N PRO A 36 -4.68 3.16 2.30
CA PRO A 36 -4.29 3.21 3.71
C PRO A 36 -5.34 2.55 4.63
N ASP A 37 -4.98 2.23 5.88
CA ASP A 37 -5.92 1.63 6.84
C ASP A 37 -7.13 2.51 7.19
N CYS A 38 -6.93 3.83 7.28
CA CYS A 38 -7.99 4.79 7.59
C CYS A 38 -7.66 6.18 7.02
N GLY A 39 -8.45 7.19 7.37
CA GLY A 39 -8.24 8.58 6.97
C GLY A 39 -6.94 9.18 7.53
N LEU A 40 -6.38 10.14 6.79
CA LEU A 40 -5.06 10.73 7.05
C LEU A 40 -5.11 12.00 7.89
N LYS A 41 -6.28 12.36 8.46
CA LYS A 41 -6.49 13.60 9.22
C LYS A 41 -5.49 13.82 10.35
N THR A 42 -4.96 12.74 10.93
CA THR A 42 -4.04 12.82 12.07
C THR A 42 -2.56 12.84 11.65
N ARG A 43 -2.24 12.67 10.36
CA ARG A 43 -0.88 12.64 9.82
C ARG A 43 -0.49 13.98 9.19
N GLY A 44 0.79 14.31 9.25
CA GLY A 44 1.44 15.41 8.57
C GLY A 44 1.88 15.04 7.16
N ASN A 45 2.25 16.06 6.39
CA ASN A 45 2.66 15.89 4.99
C ASN A 45 4.01 15.17 4.85
N ALA A 46 4.91 15.36 5.81
CA ALA A 46 6.27 14.80 5.78
C ALA A 46 6.27 13.27 5.80
N GLU A 47 5.32 12.66 6.50
CA GLU A 47 5.11 11.20 6.49
C GLU A 47 4.08 10.77 5.44
N THR A 48 3.03 11.57 5.20
CA THR A 48 1.91 11.16 4.32
C THR A 48 2.37 11.03 2.88
N TRP A 49 3.10 12.02 2.36
CA TRP A 49 3.49 12.04 0.96
C TRP A 49 4.38 10.86 0.55
N PRO A 50 5.51 10.60 1.23
CA PRO A 50 6.33 9.44 0.89
C PRO A 50 5.61 8.11 1.14
N SER A 51 4.70 8.02 2.12
CA SER A 51 3.90 6.80 2.35
C SER A 51 2.97 6.51 1.18
N LEU A 52 2.33 7.55 0.62
CA LEU A 52 1.45 7.42 -0.55
C LEU A 52 2.24 7.15 -1.83
N GLU A 53 3.41 7.77 -2.01
CA GLU A 53 4.32 7.50 -3.12
C GLU A 53 4.73 6.01 -3.13
N ASN A 54 5.17 5.48 -1.99
CA ASN A 54 5.52 4.06 -1.83
C ASN A 54 4.32 3.15 -2.08
N LEU A 55 3.12 3.53 -1.63
CA LEU A 55 1.89 2.76 -1.87
C LEU A 55 1.57 2.64 -3.36
N VAL A 56 1.66 3.76 -4.09
CA VAL A 56 1.39 3.78 -5.53
C VAL A 56 2.48 3.03 -6.30
N ALA A 57 3.75 3.17 -5.92
CA ALA A 57 4.87 2.45 -6.52
C ALA A 57 4.70 0.93 -6.37
N ALA A 58 4.44 0.45 -5.15
CA ALA A 58 4.20 -0.97 -4.88
C ALA A 58 3.02 -1.51 -5.69
N ALA A 59 1.90 -0.78 -5.76
CA ALA A 59 0.75 -1.19 -6.56
C ALA A 59 1.08 -1.31 -8.06
N LYS A 60 1.88 -0.38 -8.61
CA LYS A 60 2.35 -0.46 -10.00
C LYS A 60 3.28 -1.65 -10.21
N ALA A 61 4.21 -1.89 -9.30
CA ALA A 61 5.17 -2.99 -9.37
C ALA A 61 4.45 -4.36 -9.34
N VAL A 62 3.47 -4.54 -8.45
CA VAL A 62 2.64 -5.75 -8.40
C VAL A 62 1.85 -5.90 -9.70
N ARG A 63 1.19 -4.84 -10.18
CA ARG A 63 0.40 -4.89 -11.41
C ARG A 63 1.24 -5.31 -12.62
N ALA A 64 2.45 -4.77 -12.75
CA ALA A 64 3.38 -5.15 -13.83
C ALA A 64 3.76 -6.64 -13.81
N LYS A 65 3.77 -7.28 -12.65
CA LYS A 65 4.06 -8.72 -12.50
C LYS A 65 2.84 -9.61 -12.74
N LEU A 66 1.62 -9.07 -12.62
CA LEU A 66 0.37 -9.80 -12.86
C LEU A 66 -0.04 -9.80 -14.34
N THR A 67 0.35 -8.77 -15.09
CA THR A 67 0.14 -8.71 -16.55
C THR A 67 1.17 -9.60 -17.25
N LYS A 68 0.90 -10.91 -17.29
CA LYS A 68 1.61 -11.88 -18.12
C LYS A 68 0.61 -12.77 -18.85
#